data_AF-A0A921ZII8-F1
#
_entry.id   AF-A0A921ZII8-F1
#
_cell.length_a   1.000
_cell.length_b   1.000
_cell.length_c   1.000
_cell.angle_alpha   90.00
_cell.angle_beta   90.00
_cell.angle_gamma   90.00
#
_symmetry.space_group_name_H-M   'P 1'
#
loop_
_entity.id
_entity.type
_entity.pdbx_description
1 polymer ?
#
loop_
_entity_poly.entity_id
_entity_poly.type
_entity_poly.pdbx_seq_one_letter_code
_entity_poly.pdbx_strand_id
1 'polypeptide(L)'
;MVTSFMLAGNVPYLKQIPDDLPIDEMLKARLSNLTPGQSLYEADLMELAEGLEGRCQNPIPLLMDNLLRPCADLGIQADSLIEWRYEEHKQIDHIVLGRGPPGGAWHTFPPGVRTLSPGAWLTLPPHADAGAGRLSARAVANYCRRYVHACKLQRYFRSGVVVTNVSRAPHTPGPPCPAPNCPTGAKYYVTARETNGGRSFVVACAKVVVAAGGGDRPNVLRHVTHATHDLASFERALHSLHAESVPAPSVLVVGSGVSAADAVLLARAAGLRVAHL
;
A
#
# COMPACT_ATOMS: atom_id res chain seq x y z
N MET A 1 -4.74 3.56 -0.38
CA MET A 1 -5.73 3.68 -1.48
C MET A 1 -7.04 3.00 -1.11
N VAL A 2 -7.05 1.71 -0.78
CA VAL A 2 -8.27 0.99 -0.33
C VAL A 2 -8.98 1.71 0.83
N THR A 3 -8.24 2.17 1.84
CA THR A 3 -8.83 2.98 2.92
C THR A 3 -9.53 4.25 2.40
N SER A 4 -8.95 4.94 1.41
CA SER A 4 -9.59 6.12 0.80
C SER A 4 -10.83 5.73 -0.01
N PHE A 5 -10.81 4.58 -0.70
CA PHE A 5 -11.98 4.03 -1.37
C PHE A 5 -13.13 3.76 -0.39
N MET A 6 -12.83 3.13 0.74
CA MET A 6 -13.76 2.90 1.85
C MET A 6 -14.33 4.20 2.42
N LEU A 7 -13.45 5.14 2.81
CA LEU A 7 -13.85 6.44 3.36
C LEU A 7 -14.63 7.30 2.36
N ALA A 8 -14.47 7.08 1.05
CA ALA A 8 -15.27 7.74 0.03
C ALA A 8 -16.73 7.25 -0.02
N GLY A 9 -17.15 6.34 0.87
CA GLY A 9 -18.51 5.82 0.96
C GLY A 9 -18.71 4.48 0.28
N ASN A 10 -17.63 3.74 -0.05
CA ASN A 10 -17.74 2.39 -0.61
C ASN A 10 -17.68 1.36 0.52
N VAL A 11 -18.83 0.80 0.85
CA VAL A 11 -19.07 -0.01 2.02
C VAL A 11 -19.03 -1.49 1.63
N PRO A 12 -18.26 -2.33 2.35
CA PRO A 12 -18.15 -3.74 2.08
C PRO A 12 -19.30 -4.52 2.73
N TYR A 13 -19.97 -5.34 1.93
CA TYR A 13 -21.02 -6.27 2.32
C TYR A 13 -20.62 -7.69 2.00
N LEU A 14 -21.01 -8.64 2.84
CA LEU A 14 -20.79 -10.04 2.57
C LEU A 14 -21.77 -10.52 1.48
N LYS A 15 -21.24 -11.19 0.46
CA LYS A 15 -22.03 -11.92 -0.54
C LYS A 15 -22.46 -13.27 0.01
N GLN A 16 -23.40 -13.92 -0.68
CA GLN A 16 -23.66 -15.33 -0.44
C GLN A 16 -22.37 -16.14 -0.68
N ILE A 17 -21.97 -16.94 0.31
CA ILE A 17 -20.80 -17.80 0.24
C ILE A 17 -21.21 -19.05 -0.55
N PRO A 18 -20.49 -19.43 -1.63
CA PRO A 18 -20.76 -20.68 -2.34
C PRO A 18 -20.55 -21.91 -1.44
N ASP A 19 -21.43 -22.90 -1.56
CA ASP A 19 -21.38 -24.11 -0.72
C ASP A 19 -20.11 -24.94 -0.95
N ASP A 20 -19.62 -24.95 -2.19
CA ASP A 20 -18.47 -25.71 -2.67
C ASP A 20 -17.12 -25.00 -2.48
N LEU A 21 -17.12 -23.75 -2.00
CA LEU A 21 -15.90 -22.98 -1.80
C LEU A 21 -15.17 -23.47 -0.53
N PRO A 22 -13.92 -23.96 -0.63
CA PRO A 22 -13.20 -24.57 0.49
C PRO A 22 -12.55 -23.50 1.38
N ILE A 23 -13.36 -22.59 1.91
CA ILE A 23 -12.92 -21.67 2.96
C ILE A 23 -12.85 -22.39 4.30
N ASP A 24 -12.12 -21.80 5.25
CA ASP A 24 -12.08 -22.30 6.63
C ASP A 24 -13.50 -22.42 7.21
N GLU A 25 -13.85 -23.60 7.75
CA GLU A 25 -15.19 -23.90 8.23
C GLU A 25 -15.60 -23.02 9.42
N MET A 26 -14.64 -22.65 10.28
CA MET A 26 -14.93 -21.78 11.41
C MET A 26 -15.19 -20.34 10.94
N LEU A 27 -14.41 -19.85 9.97
CA LEU A 27 -14.68 -18.59 9.30
C LEU A 27 -16.05 -18.61 8.62
N LYS A 28 -16.39 -19.69 7.88
CA LYS A 28 -17.70 -19.86 7.23
C LYS A 28 -18.84 -19.78 8.23
N ALA A 29 -18.71 -20.46 9.37
CA ALA A 29 -19.70 -20.45 10.44
C ALA A 29 -19.91 -19.04 11.03
N ARG A 30 -18.82 -18.32 11.33
CA ARG A 30 -18.90 -16.94 11.84
C ARG A 30 -19.51 -15.97 10.83
N LEU A 31 -19.12 -16.08 9.55
CA LEU A 31 -19.68 -15.25 8.48
C LEU A 31 -21.17 -15.53 8.27
N SER A 32 -21.61 -16.78 8.43
CA SER A 32 -23.03 -17.17 8.32
C SER A 32 -23.89 -16.62 9.46
N ASN A 33 -23.28 -16.27 10.59
CA ASN A 33 -23.97 -15.65 11.73
C ASN A 33 -24.14 -14.13 11.59
N LEU A 34 -23.57 -13.50 10.55
CA LEU A 34 -23.77 -12.08 10.30
C LEU A 34 -25.24 -11.80 9.97
N THR A 35 -25.74 -10.66 10.46
CA THR A 35 -27.13 -10.28 10.20
C THR A 35 -27.28 -9.97 8.70
N PRO A 36 -28.30 -10.52 8.01
CA PRO A 36 -28.52 -10.22 6.60
C PRO A 36 -28.63 -8.71 6.35
N GLY A 37 -27.84 -8.19 5.42
CA GLY A 37 -27.80 -6.77 5.10
C GLY A 37 -26.95 -5.91 6.05
N GLN A 38 -26.25 -6.51 7.01
CA GLN A 38 -25.23 -5.84 7.83
C GLN A 38 -23.95 -5.61 7.01
N SER A 39 -23.36 -4.42 7.13
CA SER A 39 -22.05 -4.14 6.53
C SER A 39 -20.91 -4.69 7.39
N LEU A 40 -19.75 -4.97 6.81
CA LEU A 40 -18.59 -5.38 7.60
C LEU A 40 -18.08 -4.25 8.53
N TYR A 41 -18.51 -3.00 8.35
CA TYR A 41 -18.20 -1.91 9.29
C TYR A 41 -18.94 -2.04 10.62
N GLU A 42 -20.07 -2.72 10.60
CA GLU A 42 -20.92 -2.93 11.78
C GLU A 42 -20.67 -4.30 12.44
N ALA A 43 -19.82 -5.14 11.84
CA ALA A 43 -19.45 -6.45 12.36
C ALA A 43 -18.22 -6.37 13.29
N ASP A 44 -18.09 -7.30 14.23
CA ASP A 44 -16.86 -7.47 15.00
C ASP A 44 -15.81 -8.19 14.13
N LEU A 45 -14.95 -7.41 13.49
CA LEU A 45 -13.91 -7.95 12.62
C LEU A 45 -12.87 -8.78 13.37
N MET A 46 -12.68 -8.57 14.68
CA MET A 46 -11.75 -9.37 15.48
C MET A 46 -12.32 -10.75 15.76
N GLU A 47 -13.61 -10.83 16.08
CA GLU A 47 -14.33 -12.09 16.21
C GLU A 47 -14.31 -12.88 14.88
N LEU A 48 -14.61 -12.22 13.76
CA LEU A 48 -14.57 -12.86 12.44
C LEU A 48 -13.19 -13.42 12.10
N ALA A 49 -12.13 -12.73 12.50
CA ALA A 49 -10.75 -13.10 12.23
C ALA A 49 -10.17 -14.12 13.21
N GLU A 50 -10.92 -14.53 14.23
CA GLU A 50 -10.41 -15.39 15.29
C GLU A 50 -9.96 -16.76 14.76
N GLY A 51 -8.75 -17.18 15.14
CA GLY A 51 -8.18 -18.47 14.71
C GLY A 51 -7.75 -18.52 13.25
N LEU A 52 -7.82 -17.41 12.50
CA LEU A 52 -7.21 -17.36 11.17
C LEU A 52 -5.69 -17.39 11.28
N GLU A 53 -5.07 -18.34 10.60
CA GLU A 53 -3.62 -18.47 10.48
C GLU A 53 -3.16 -18.01 9.10
N GLY A 54 -1.96 -17.42 9.03
CA GLY A 54 -1.42 -16.98 7.75
C GLY A 54 -0.13 -16.18 7.84
N ARG A 55 0.18 -15.47 6.76
CA ARG A 55 1.46 -14.78 6.54
C ARG A 55 1.61 -13.47 7.32
N CYS A 56 0.57 -13.03 8.02
CA CYS A 56 0.56 -11.79 8.80
C CYS A 56 0.14 -12.09 10.24
N GLN A 57 0.79 -11.44 11.21
CA GLN A 57 0.37 -11.49 12.62
C GLN A 57 -0.84 -10.60 12.91
N ASN A 58 -1.21 -9.71 11.99
CA ASN A 58 -2.38 -8.87 12.15
C ASN A 58 -3.62 -9.61 11.63
N PRO A 59 -4.63 -9.87 12.49
CA PRO A 59 -5.79 -10.67 12.12
C PRO A 59 -6.69 -9.99 11.09
N ILE A 60 -6.78 -8.65 11.11
CA ILE A 60 -7.68 -7.92 10.21
C ILE A 60 -7.23 -7.98 8.74
N PRO A 61 -5.96 -7.71 8.38
CA PRO A 61 -5.48 -7.94 7.02
C PRO A 61 -5.67 -9.38 6.56
N LEU A 62 -5.47 -10.36 7.45
CA LEU A 62 -5.65 -11.77 7.11
C LEU A 62 -7.12 -12.12 6.82
N LEU A 63 -8.06 -11.60 7.61
CA LEU A 63 -9.48 -11.69 7.32
C LEU A 63 -9.81 -11.04 5.97
N MET A 64 -9.32 -9.83 5.72
CA MET A 64 -9.57 -9.12 4.47
C MET A 64 -9.02 -9.87 3.26
N ASP A 65 -7.85 -10.51 3.37
CA ASP A 65 -7.28 -11.34 2.30
C ASP A 65 -8.17 -12.56 2.03
N ASN A 66 -8.66 -13.25 3.07
CA ASN A 66 -9.59 -14.38 2.94
C ASN A 66 -10.94 -13.98 2.33
N LEU A 67 -11.42 -12.76 2.59
CA LEU A 67 -12.69 -12.27 2.03
C LEU A 67 -12.54 -11.71 0.60
N LEU A 68 -11.43 -11.04 0.31
CA LEU A 68 -11.16 -10.48 -1.02
C LEU A 68 -10.70 -11.55 -2.01
N ARG A 69 -9.98 -12.56 -1.53
CA ARG A 69 -9.35 -13.61 -2.33
C ARG A 69 -9.42 -14.95 -1.59
N PRO A 70 -10.62 -15.52 -1.44
CA PRO A 70 -10.76 -16.77 -0.72
C PRO A 70 -9.89 -17.85 -1.36
N CYS A 71 -9.24 -18.65 -0.50
CA CYS A 71 -8.42 -19.79 -0.89
C CYS A 71 -7.21 -19.46 -1.79
N ALA A 72 -6.76 -18.19 -1.84
CA ALA A 72 -5.62 -17.79 -2.66
C ALA A 72 -4.32 -18.54 -2.33
N ASP A 73 -4.10 -18.88 -1.06
CA ASP A 73 -2.93 -19.67 -0.62
C ASP A 73 -3.02 -21.14 -1.06
N LEU A 74 -4.21 -21.66 -1.37
CA LEU A 74 -4.43 -22.97 -2.00
C LEU A 74 -4.27 -22.92 -3.53
N GLY A 75 -3.96 -21.74 -4.09
CA GLY A 75 -3.88 -21.53 -5.54
C GLY A 75 -5.23 -21.44 -6.26
N ILE A 76 -6.34 -21.46 -5.51
CA ILE A 76 -7.69 -21.37 -6.06
C ILE A 76 -7.98 -19.91 -6.43
N GLN A 77 -8.47 -19.70 -7.66
CA GLN A 77 -8.94 -18.38 -8.12
C GLN A 77 -10.46 -18.31 -7.95
N ALA A 78 -10.90 -17.86 -6.78
CA ALA A 78 -12.31 -17.66 -6.48
C ALA A 78 -12.67 -16.16 -6.43
N ASP A 79 -13.93 -15.86 -6.69
CA ASP A 79 -14.45 -14.50 -6.63
C ASP A 79 -14.42 -13.96 -5.19
N SER A 80 -14.26 -12.64 -5.06
CA SER A 80 -14.34 -11.99 -3.75
C SER A 80 -15.71 -12.22 -3.11
N LEU A 81 -15.70 -12.58 -1.83
CA LEU A 81 -16.88 -12.68 -0.97
C LEU A 81 -17.43 -11.32 -0.56
N ILE A 82 -16.77 -10.22 -0.96
CA ILE A 82 -17.19 -8.85 -0.66
C ILE A 82 -17.87 -8.24 -1.87
N GLU A 83 -19.05 -7.69 -1.66
CA GLU A 83 -19.72 -6.74 -2.54
C GLU A 83 -19.47 -5.32 -2.04
N TRP A 84 -19.09 -4.41 -2.93
CA TRP A 84 -18.88 -3.00 -2.59
C TRP A 84 -20.10 -2.19 -3.00
N ARG A 85 -20.78 -1.58 -2.02
CA ARG A 85 -21.96 -0.74 -2.24
C ARG A 85 -21.63 0.72 -1.92
N TYR A 86 -22.10 1.64 -2.74
CA TYR A 86 -21.88 3.06 -2.50
C TYR A 86 -23.00 3.64 -1.62
N GLU A 87 -22.61 4.22 -0.49
CA GLU A 87 -23.51 4.87 0.46
C GLU A 87 -22.99 6.27 0.81
N GLU A 88 -23.64 7.30 0.25
CA GLU A 88 -23.22 8.70 0.43
C GLU A 88 -23.21 9.12 1.91
N HIS A 89 -24.20 8.69 2.68
CA HIS A 89 -24.31 9.03 4.11
C HIS A 89 -23.21 8.40 4.99
N LYS A 90 -22.48 7.40 4.48
CA LYS A 90 -21.31 6.78 5.15
C LYS A 90 -19.98 7.37 4.67
N GLN A 91 -20.01 8.38 3.80
CA GLN A 91 -18.80 9.07 3.36
C GLN A 91 -18.16 9.85 4.50
N ILE A 92 -16.84 9.69 4.65
CA ILE A 92 -16.02 10.44 5.59
C ILE A 92 -15.09 11.34 4.79
N ASP A 93 -15.19 12.65 5.00
CA ASP A 93 -14.26 13.59 4.38
C ASP A 93 -12.82 13.34 4.87
N HIS A 94 -11.88 13.31 3.94
CA HIS A 94 -10.50 12.93 4.23
C HIS A 94 -9.53 13.51 3.22
N ILE A 95 -8.25 13.52 3.57
CA ILE A 95 -7.18 13.94 2.67
C ILE A 95 -6.01 12.95 2.76
N VAL A 96 -5.46 12.59 1.60
CA VAL A 96 -4.30 11.73 1.45
C VAL A 96 -3.13 12.58 0.98
N LEU A 97 -2.13 12.73 1.83
CA LEU A 97 -0.91 13.50 1.55
C LEU A 97 0.23 12.55 1.19
N GLY A 98 0.93 12.81 0.09
CA GLY A 98 2.06 11.96 -0.32
C GLY A 98 3.08 12.70 -1.18
N ARG A 99 4.35 12.26 -1.09
CA ARG A 99 5.47 12.88 -1.82
C ARG A 99 5.32 12.74 -3.34
N GLY A 100 4.82 11.60 -3.79
CA GLY A 100 4.69 11.25 -5.20
C GLY A 100 3.24 10.98 -5.63
N PRO A 101 3.07 10.54 -6.89
CA PRO A 101 1.79 10.05 -7.38
C PRO A 101 1.30 8.81 -6.60
N PRO A 102 0.01 8.45 -6.71
CA PRO A 102 -0.51 7.21 -6.14
C PRO A 102 0.32 5.99 -6.57
N GLY A 103 0.64 5.12 -5.60
CA GLY A 103 1.49 3.94 -5.79
C GLY A 103 2.74 3.92 -4.91
N GLY A 104 3.15 5.05 -4.34
CA GLY A 104 4.23 5.08 -3.34
C GLY A 104 5.54 4.51 -3.88
N ALA A 105 6.11 3.53 -3.16
CA ALA A 105 7.40 2.92 -3.50
C ALA A 105 7.44 2.25 -4.88
N TRP A 106 6.30 1.90 -5.50
CA TRP A 106 6.30 1.34 -6.86
C TRP A 106 6.94 2.26 -7.90
N HIS A 107 6.97 3.57 -7.64
CA HIS A 107 7.64 4.55 -8.49
C HIS A 107 9.15 4.65 -8.27
N THR A 108 9.70 4.03 -7.21
CA THR A 108 11.13 4.10 -6.87
C THR A 108 11.92 2.89 -7.37
N PHE A 109 11.26 1.79 -7.71
CA PHE A 109 11.93 0.61 -8.27
C PHE A 109 12.27 0.81 -9.75
N PRO A 110 13.35 0.18 -10.25
CA PRO A 110 13.57 0.02 -11.68
C PRO A 110 12.31 -0.43 -12.41
N PRO A 111 11.94 0.19 -13.55
CA PRO A 111 10.64 -0.06 -14.18
C PRO A 111 10.39 -1.51 -14.60
N GLY A 112 11.46 -2.26 -14.90
CA GLY A 112 11.41 -3.64 -15.36
C GLY A 112 11.36 -4.70 -14.25
N VAL A 113 11.68 -4.34 -13.00
CA VAL A 113 11.64 -5.26 -11.86
C VAL A 113 10.23 -5.82 -11.71
N ARG A 114 10.13 -7.13 -11.45
CA ARG A 114 8.84 -7.83 -11.36
C ARG A 114 8.42 -8.07 -9.93
N THR A 115 7.11 -8.12 -9.72
CA THR A 115 6.52 -8.45 -8.42
C THR A 115 6.86 -9.87 -8.03
N LEU A 116 7.03 -10.12 -6.73
CA LEU A 116 7.13 -11.48 -6.19
C LEU A 116 5.76 -12.18 -6.26
N SER A 117 4.72 -11.46 -5.81
CA SER A 117 3.34 -11.91 -5.82
C SER A 117 2.75 -11.89 -7.24
N PRO A 118 1.80 -12.80 -7.54
CA PRO A 118 0.98 -12.72 -8.73
C PRO A 118 0.25 -11.37 -8.85
N GLY A 119 0.00 -10.92 -10.08
CA GLY A 119 -0.75 -9.70 -10.37
C GLY A 119 -2.14 -9.72 -9.75
N ALA A 120 -2.77 -10.90 -9.77
CA ALA A 120 -4.00 -11.19 -9.05
C ALA A 120 -3.96 -10.58 -7.66
N TRP A 121 -3.01 -10.99 -6.82
CA TRP A 121 -2.92 -10.61 -5.41
C TRP A 121 -2.71 -9.11 -5.16
N LEU A 122 -2.31 -8.35 -6.18
CA LEU A 122 -2.06 -6.90 -6.10
C LEU A 122 -3.26 -6.06 -6.53
N THR A 123 -4.32 -6.69 -7.04
CA THR A 123 -5.51 -5.98 -7.51
C THR A 123 -6.31 -5.46 -6.31
N LEU A 124 -6.67 -4.18 -6.36
CA LEU A 124 -7.43 -3.48 -5.34
C LEU A 124 -8.94 -3.55 -5.62
N PRO A 125 -9.78 -3.67 -4.58
CA PRO A 125 -11.23 -3.62 -4.73
C PRO A 125 -11.69 -2.26 -5.30
N PRO A 126 -12.72 -2.21 -6.16
CA PRO A 126 -13.61 -3.30 -6.53
C PRO A 126 -13.17 -4.02 -7.81
N HIS A 127 -11.96 -3.75 -8.33
CA HIS A 127 -11.51 -4.35 -9.58
C HIS A 127 -11.32 -5.86 -9.41
N ALA A 128 -11.72 -6.61 -10.44
CA ALA A 128 -11.48 -8.05 -10.57
C ALA A 128 -10.07 -8.34 -11.11
N ASP A 129 -9.69 -9.62 -11.01
CA ASP A 129 -8.35 -10.17 -11.22
C ASP A 129 -7.54 -9.58 -12.40
N ALA A 130 -6.28 -9.19 -12.14
CA ALA A 130 -5.30 -8.76 -13.13
C ALA A 130 -4.52 -9.92 -13.78
N GLY A 131 -4.85 -11.17 -13.45
CA GLY A 131 -4.29 -12.40 -13.97
C GLY A 131 -3.16 -12.99 -13.10
N ALA A 132 -2.85 -14.27 -13.33
CA ALA A 132 -1.88 -15.04 -12.53
C ALA A 132 -0.41 -14.61 -12.73
N GLY A 133 -0.10 -13.80 -13.75
CA GLY A 133 1.26 -13.38 -14.07
C GLY A 133 1.84 -12.35 -13.11
N ARG A 134 3.16 -12.39 -12.87
CA ARG A 134 3.88 -11.33 -12.15
C ARG A 134 3.90 -10.04 -12.96
N LEU A 135 3.71 -8.90 -12.32
CA LEU A 135 3.66 -7.59 -12.97
C LEU A 135 4.99 -6.86 -12.84
N SER A 136 5.29 -5.93 -13.75
CA SER A 136 6.43 -5.04 -13.55
C SER A 136 6.10 -3.94 -12.55
N ALA A 137 7.11 -3.36 -11.88
CA ALA A 137 6.95 -2.24 -10.97
C ALA A 137 6.24 -1.07 -11.66
N ARG A 138 6.60 -0.79 -12.92
CA ARG A 138 5.92 0.21 -13.75
C ARG A 138 4.43 -0.11 -13.94
N ALA A 139 4.08 -1.37 -14.19
CA ALA A 139 2.68 -1.77 -14.38
C ALA A 139 1.87 -1.53 -13.10
N VAL A 140 2.42 -1.90 -11.93
CA VAL A 140 1.77 -1.67 -10.63
C VAL A 140 1.64 -0.18 -10.32
N ALA A 141 2.70 0.61 -10.54
CA ALA A 141 2.68 2.06 -10.36
C ALA A 141 1.60 2.74 -11.20
N ASN A 142 1.50 2.35 -12.48
CA ASN A 142 0.47 2.85 -13.39
C ASN A 142 -0.95 2.40 -12.99
N TYR A 143 -1.09 1.15 -12.54
CA TYR A 143 -2.35 0.64 -12.01
C TYR A 143 -2.83 1.46 -10.81
N CYS A 144 -1.95 1.76 -9.85
CA CYS A 144 -2.29 2.59 -8.67
C CYS A 144 -2.83 3.98 -9.07
N ARG A 145 -2.20 4.62 -10.07
CA ARG A 145 -2.66 5.91 -10.60
C ARG A 145 -4.05 5.78 -11.24
N ARG A 146 -4.22 4.80 -12.14
CA ARG A 146 -5.51 4.56 -12.82
C ARG A 146 -6.61 4.23 -11.82
N TYR A 147 -6.30 3.46 -10.78
CA TYR A 147 -7.23 3.09 -9.73
C TYR A 147 -7.82 4.32 -9.03
N VAL A 148 -6.98 5.29 -8.64
CA VAL A 148 -7.45 6.54 -8.02
C VAL A 148 -8.42 7.30 -8.92
N HIS A 149 -8.16 7.34 -10.23
CA HIS A 149 -9.08 7.98 -11.19
C HIS A 149 -10.37 7.17 -11.41
N ALA A 150 -10.25 5.86 -11.63
CA ALA A 150 -11.38 4.96 -11.87
C ALA A 150 -12.37 4.96 -10.70
N CYS A 151 -11.85 4.99 -9.47
CA CYS A 151 -12.65 5.05 -8.25
C CYS A 151 -13.03 6.48 -7.83
N LYS A 152 -12.78 7.49 -8.67
CA LYS A 152 -13.10 8.92 -8.41
C LYS A 152 -12.49 9.49 -7.12
N LEU A 153 -11.32 8.99 -6.72
CA LEU A 153 -10.66 9.36 -5.45
C LEU A 153 -9.73 10.57 -5.57
N GLN A 154 -9.45 11.05 -6.78
CA GLN A 154 -8.48 12.12 -7.05
C GLN A 154 -8.69 13.37 -6.18
N ARG A 155 -9.93 13.70 -5.83
CA ARG A 155 -10.27 14.87 -4.99
C ARG A 155 -9.66 14.80 -3.58
N TYR A 156 -9.41 13.59 -3.09
CA TYR A 156 -8.83 13.35 -1.76
C TYR A 156 -7.31 13.31 -1.78
N PHE A 157 -6.67 13.16 -2.94
CA PHE A 157 -5.23 12.97 -3.05
C PHE A 157 -4.52 14.29 -3.34
N ARG A 158 -3.56 14.66 -2.49
CA ARG A 158 -2.57 15.71 -2.77
C ARG A 158 -1.18 15.11 -2.83
N SER A 159 -0.70 14.96 -4.05
CA SER A 159 0.68 14.56 -4.38
C SER A 159 1.63 15.74 -4.31
N GLY A 160 2.94 15.48 -4.20
CA GLY A 160 3.95 16.51 -4.08
C GLY A 160 3.97 17.16 -2.69
N VAL A 161 3.58 16.43 -1.65
CA VAL A 161 3.51 16.92 -0.28
C VAL A 161 4.34 16.05 0.65
N VAL A 162 5.16 16.69 1.49
CA VAL A 162 5.90 16.06 2.59
C VAL A 162 5.23 16.46 3.90
N VAL A 163 4.75 15.49 4.65
CA VAL A 163 4.34 15.72 6.05
C VAL A 163 5.59 15.81 6.91
N THR A 164 5.72 16.89 7.67
CA THR A 164 6.90 17.16 8.51
C THR A 164 6.61 16.95 9.99
N ASN A 165 5.38 17.13 10.43
CA ASN A 165 4.99 16.95 11.83
C ASN A 165 3.53 16.50 11.97
N VAL A 166 3.26 15.66 12.97
CA VAL A 166 1.92 15.32 13.42
C VAL A 166 1.89 15.54 14.93
N SER A 167 1.07 16.49 15.38
CA SER A 167 0.92 16.80 16.81
C SER A 167 -0.54 16.71 17.22
N ARG A 168 -0.78 16.50 18.52
CA ARG A 168 -2.13 16.68 19.08
C ARG A 168 -2.51 18.16 19.01
N ALA A 169 -3.76 18.42 18.66
CA ALA A 169 -4.31 19.76 18.75
C ALA A 169 -4.36 20.18 20.24
N PRO A 170 -4.05 21.43 20.56
CA PRO A 170 -4.16 21.93 21.92
C PRO A 170 -5.61 21.85 22.37
N HIS A 171 -5.82 21.43 23.62
CA HIS A 171 -7.15 21.39 24.20
C HIS A 171 -7.66 22.83 24.37
N THR A 172 -8.69 23.21 23.63
CA THR A 172 -9.39 24.48 23.84
C THR A 172 -10.49 24.28 24.89
N PRO A 173 -10.34 24.82 26.11
CA PRO A 173 -11.41 24.77 27.11
C PRO A 173 -12.60 25.60 26.62
N GLY A 174 -13.79 24.99 26.62
CA GLY A 174 -15.04 25.60 26.15
C GLY A 174 -15.97 24.57 25.51
N PRO A 175 -17.25 24.93 25.26
CA PRO A 175 -18.18 24.06 24.56
C PRO A 175 -17.65 23.74 23.14
N PRO A 176 -17.80 22.49 22.66
CA PRO A 176 -17.36 22.11 21.32
C PRO A 176 -18.07 22.97 20.28
N CYS A 177 -17.30 23.47 19.32
CA CYS A 177 -17.81 24.26 18.22
C CYS A 177 -18.88 23.45 17.46
N PRO A 178 -20.11 23.98 17.28
CA PRO A 178 -21.21 23.25 16.67
C PRO A 178 -21.06 23.09 15.15
N ALA A 179 -20.14 23.81 14.52
CA ALA A 179 -19.92 23.75 13.09
C ALA A 179 -19.23 22.43 12.68
N PRO A 180 -19.74 21.71 11.66
CA PRO A 180 -19.03 20.58 11.08
C PRO A 180 -17.68 21.07 10.53
N ASN A 181 -16.60 20.30 10.78
CA ASN A 181 -15.23 20.62 10.38
C ASN A 181 -14.61 21.87 11.03
N CYS A 182 -15.13 22.31 12.19
CA CYS A 182 -14.53 23.40 12.94
C CYS A 182 -13.10 23.03 13.41
N PRO A 183 -12.06 23.83 13.11
CA PRO A 183 -10.67 23.52 13.50
C PRO A 183 -10.48 23.37 15.02
N THR A 184 -11.32 24.01 15.82
CA THR A 184 -11.31 23.91 17.30
C THR A 184 -11.80 22.56 17.82
N GLY A 185 -12.50 21.76 16.99
CA GLY A 185 -12.86 20.38 17.28
C GLY A 185 -11.81 19.35 16.81
N ALA A 186 -10.71 19.80 16.21
CA ALA A 186 -9.67 18.90 15.75
C ALA A 186 -8.94 18.24 16.92
N LYS A 187 -8.53 16.98 16.72
CA LYS A 187 -7.70 16.24 17.69
C LYS A 187 -6.23 16.27 17.31
N TYR A 188 -5.94 16.52 16.04
CA TYR A 188 -4.60 16.51 15.48
C TYR A 188 -4.38 17.68 14.52
N TYR A 189 -3.14 18.18 14.51
CA TYR A 189 -2.61 19.07 13.50
C TYR A 189 -1.49 18.36 12.73
N VAL A 190 -1.61 18.38 11.41
CA VAL A 190 -0.63 17.79 10.49
C VAL A 190 0.03 18.91 9.70
N THR A 191 1.29 19.19 10.00
CA THR A 191 2.09 20.17 9.27
C THR A 191 2.71 19.51 8.05
N ALA A 192 2.53 20.16 6.91
CA ALA A 192 2.97 19.64 5.62
C ALA A 192 3.57 20.75 4.75
N ARG A 193 4.42 20.36 3.81
CA ARG A 193 5.09 21.26 2.87
C ARG A 193 5.02 20.72 1.44
N GLU A 194 4.74 21.58 0.48
CA GLU A 194 4.81 21.24 -0.94
C GLU A 194 6.26 21.04 -1.38
N THR A 195 6.53 19.98 -2.16
CA THR A 195 7.86 19.68 -2.68
C THR A 195 8.33 20.70 -3.71
N ASN A 196 7.39 21.22 -4.51
CA ASN A 196 7.65 22.16 -5.59
C ASN A 196 7.14 23.54 -5.15
N GLY A 197 8.03 24.41 -4.66
CA GLY A 197 7.68 25.77 -4.23
C GLY A 197 7.68 25.97 -2.71
N GLY A 198 7.75 24.90 -1.92
CA GLY A 198 8.10 24.97 -0.50
C GLY A 198 7.07 25.63 0.41
N ARG A 199 5.84 25.88 -0.06
CA ARG A 199 4.76 26.42 0.76
C ARG A 199 4.38 25.41 1.85
N SER A 200 4.33 25.89 3.09
CA SER A 200 3.87 25.09 4.23
C SER A 200 2.40 25.35 4.51
N PHE A 201 1.69 24.31 4.97
CA PHE A 201 0.31 24.39 5.40
C PHE A 201 0.05 23.40 6.55
N VAL A 202 -1.07 23.58 7.24
CA VAL A 202 -1.50 22.72 8.35
C VAL A 202 -2.88 22.18 8.05
N VAL A 203 -3.08 20.88 8.28
CA VAL A 203 -4.37 20.21 8.21
C VAL A 203 -4.84 19.89 9.62
N ALA A 204 -6.02 20.38 9.98
CA ALA A 204 -6.70 20.05 11.23
C ALA A 204 -7.65 18.87 11.00
N CYS A 205 -7.57 17.83 11.83
CA CYS A 205 -8.37 16.62 11.65
C CYS A 205 -8.68 15.88 12.97
N ALA A 206 -9.73 15.06 12.96
CA ALA A 206 -10.13 14.25 14.10
C ALA A 206 -9.31 12.96 14.25
N LYS A 207 -8.79 12.43 13.14
CA LYS A 207 -8.05 11.17 13.06
C LYS A 207 -6.90 11.32 12.08
N VAL A 208 -5.78 10.66 12.37
CA VAL A 208 -4.62 10.58 11.49
C VAL A 208 -4.26 9.11 11.29
N VAL A 209 -4.06 8.72 10.03
CA VAL A 209 -3.53 7.41 9.67
C VAL A 209 -2.17 7.62 9.01
N VAL A 210 -1.12 7.03 9.58
CA VAL A 210 0.24 7.12 9.05
C VAL A 210 0.51 5.89 8.19
N ALA A 211 0.65 6.10 6.88
CA ALA A 211 0.92 5.06 5.89
C ALA A 211 2.21 5.36 5.10
N ALA A 212 3.29 5.69 5.82
CA ALA A 212 4.56 6.11 5.22
C ALA A 212 5.42 4.96 4.67
N GLY A 213 5.11 3.71 5.01
CA GLY A 213 5.96 2.56 4.68
C GLY A 213 7.31 2.59 5.43
N GLY A 214 8.18 1.62 5.13
CA GLY A 214 9.51 1.50 5.75
C GLY A 214 10.69 1.51 4.77
N GLY A 215 10.43 1.54 3.46
CA GLY A 215 11.48 1.36 2.43
C GLY A 215 12.32 2.61 2.11
N ASP A 216 11.97 3.76 2.69
CA ASP A 216 12.54 5.07 2.30
C ASP A 216 13.89 5.40 2.96
N ARG A 217 14.32 4.62 3.97
CA ARG A 217 15.59 4.83 4.68
C ARG A 217 16.37 3.53 4.70
N PRO A 218 17.29 3.32 3.75
CA PRO A 218 18.08 2.10 3.72
C PRO A 218 19.07 2.06 4.89
N ASN A 219 19.39 0.85 5.35
CA ASN A 219 20.53 0.64 6.24
C ASN A 219 21.82 0.82 5.45
N VAL A 220 22.74 1.62 5.99
CA VAL A 220 23.94 2.07 5.28
C VAL A 220 25.17 1.47 5.96
N LEU A 221 26.04 0.83 5.18
CA LEU A 221 27.37 0.45 5.63
C LEU A 221 28.23 1.72 5.71
N ARG A 222 28.77 2.02 6.90
CA ARG A 222 29.62 3.19 7.10
C ARG A 222 30.97 2.99 6.38
N HIS A 223 31.58 4.09 5.96
CA HIS A 223 32.94 4.14 5.41
C HIS A 223 33.15 3.40 4.07
N VAL A 224 32.09 3.20 3.28
CA VAL A 224 32.19 2.69 1.91
C VAL A 224 32.00 3.85 0.92
N THR A 225 33.00 4.07 0.06
CA THR A 225 32.89 5.01 -1.07
C THR A 225 32.22 4.33 -2.26
N HIS A 226 31.48 5.08 -3.08
CA HIS A 226 30.78 4.56 -4.27
C HIS A 226 29.73 3.46 -3.99
N ALA A 227 29.11 3.46 -2.80
CA ALA A 227 28.02 2.56 -2.48
C ALA A 227 26.65 3.12 -2.90
N THR A 228 25.80 2.25 -3.41
CA THR A 228 24.36 2.52 -3.63
C THR A 228 23.54 1.64 -2.71
N HIS A 229 22.44 2.17 -2.18
CA HIS A 229 21.61 1.48 -1.18
C HIS A 229 20.18 1.19 -1.65
N ASP A 230 19.91 1.45 -2.93
CA ASP A 230 18.64 1.16 -3.59
C ASP A 230 18.90 0.68 -5.02
N LEU A 231 17.99 -0.16 -5.52
CA LEU A 231 18.16 -0.84 -6.79
C LEU A 231 18.13 0.11 -8.00
N ALA A 232 17.43 1.25 -7.90
CA ALA A 232 17.36 2.23 -8.99
C ALA A 232 18.64 3.06 -9.12
N SER A 233 19.24 3.46 -7.99
CA SER A 233 20.57 4.06 -7.99
C SER A 233 21.63 3.08 -8.46
N PHE A 234 21.51 1.80 -8.08
CA PHE A 234 22.39 0.75 -8.55
C PHE A 234 22.31 0.56 -10.07
N GLU A 235 21.12 0.41 -10.65
CA GLU A 235 20.92 0.26 -12.10
C GLU A 235 21.51 1.46 -12.89
N ARG A 236 21.32 2.68 -12.38
CA ARG A 236 21.94 3.88 -12.97
C ARG A 236 23.47 3.84 -12.91
N ALA A 237 24.04 3.41 -11.78
CA ALA A 237 25.50 3.27 -11.65
C ALA A 237 26.06 2.22 -12.64
N LEU A 238 25.34 1.12 -12.87
CA LEU A 238 25.73 0.13 -13.88
C LEU A 238 25.77 0.73 -15.29
N HIS A 239 24.78 1.54 -15.65
CA HIS A 239 24.77 2.23 -16.95
C HIS A 239 25.95 3.21 -17.10
N SER A 240 26.29 3.96 -16.05
CA SER A 240 27.46 4.84 -16.07
C SER A 240 28.76 4.05 -16.24
N LEU A 241 28.95 2.95 -15.51
CA LEU A 241 30.14 2.09 -15.63
C LEU A 241 30.32 1.51 -17.04
N HIS A 242 29.20 1.14 -17.69
CA HIS A 242 29.23 0.67 -19.07
C HIS A 242 29.61 1.79 -20.05
N ALA A 243 29.06 2.99 -19.87
CA ALA A 243 29.36 4.15 -20.73
C ALA A 243 30.82 4.62 -20.60
N GLU A 244 31.39 4.56 -19.39
CA GLU A 244 32.76 5.00 -19.11
C GLU A 244 33.84 3.99 -19.55
N SER A 245 33.46 2.83 -20.10
CA SER A 245 34.38 1.79 -20.59
C SER A 245 35.45 1.39 -19.57
N VAL A 246 35.07 1.34 -18.27
CA VAL A 246 35.98 0.97 -17.19
C VAL A 246 36.55 -0.42 -17.45
N PRO A 247 37.89 -0.62 -17.44
CA PRO A 247 38.48 -1.93 -17.68
C PRO A 247 38.16 -2.89 -16.53
N ALA A 248 37.57 -4.04 -16.87
CA ALA A 248 37.18 -5.11 -15.95
C ALA A 248 36.38 -4.67 -14.71
N PRO A 249 35.21 -4.02 -14.87
CA PRO A 249 34.45 -3.53 -13.75
C PRO A 249 33.87 -4.70 -12.93
N SER A 250 33.98 -4.58 -11.61
CA SER A 250 33.45 -5.54 -10.65
C SER A 250 32.52 -4.86 -9.65
N VAL A 251 31.51 -5.59 -9.22
CA VAL A 251 30.52 -5.13 -8.24
C VAL A 251 30.47 -6.10 -7.08
N LEU A 252 30.44 -5.56 -5.85
CA LEU A 252 30.11 -6.29 -4.64
C LEU A 252 28.66 -6.01 -4.25
N VAL A 253 27.84 -7.05 -4.17
CA VAL A 253 26.49 -7.00 -3.62
C VAL A 253 26.54 -7.56 -2.21
N VAL A 254 25.99 -6.83 -1.23
CA VAL A 254 25.95 -7.25 0.18
C VAL A 254 24.50 -7.41 0.63
N GLY A 255 24.18 -8.59 1.17
CA GLY A 255 22.89 -8.92 1.76
C GLY A 255 22.19 -10.10 1.09
N SER A 256 21.25 -10.72 1.79
CA SER A 256 20.54 -11.94 1.36
C SER A 256 19.08 -11.71 0.97
N GLY A 257 18.65 -10.44 0.88
CA GLY A 257 17.27 -10.09 0.53
C GLY A 257 16.98 -10.13 -0.98
N VAL A 258 15.71 -9.98 -1.34
CA VAL A 258 15.24 -9.99 -2.74
C VAL A 258 15.93 -8.90 -3.57
N SER A 259 16.11 -7.70 -3.01
CA SER A 259 16.82 -6.61 -3.69
C SER A 259 18.28 -6.96 -4.03
N ALA A 260 18.95 -7.78 -3.21
CA ALA A 260 20.30 -8.23 -3.48
C ALA A 260 20.31 -9.27 -4.63
N ALA A 261 19.35 -10.19 -4.65
CA ALA A 261 19.18 -11.12 -5.76
C ALA A 261 18.93 -10.38 -7.09
N ASP A 262 18.05 -9.38 -7.10
CA ASP A 262 17.79 -8.55 -8.28
C ASP A 262 19.06 -7.79 -8.71
N ALA A 263 19.84 -7.25 -7.76
CA ALA A 263 21.09 -6.57 -8.05
C ALA A 263 22.13 -7.49 -8.70
N VAL A 264 22.26 -8.74 -8.20
CA VAL A 264 23.15 -9.75 -8.81
C VAL A 264 22.71 -10.04 -10.25
N LEU A 265 21.42 -10.25 -10.49
CA LEU A 265 20.87 -10.51 -11.83
C LEU A 265 21.11 -9.34 -12.78
N LEU A 266 20.88 -8.10 -12.34
CA LEU A 266 21.12 -6.89 -13.14
C LEU A 266 22.60 -6.73 -13.49
N ALA A 267 23.50 -6.91 -12.52
CA ALA A 267 24.95 -6.78 -12.77
C ALA A 267 25.47 -7.89 -13.70
N ARG A 268 24.97 -9.12 -13.57
CA ARG A 268 25.28 -10.22 -14.49
C ARG A 268 24.79 -9.95 -15.90
N ALA A 269 23.56 -9.44 -16.05
CA ALA A 269 23.00 -9.07 -17.34
C ALA A 269 23.78 -7.93 -18.02
N ALA A 270 24.38 -7.02 -17.24
CA ALA A 270 25.29 -5.98 -17.71
C ALA A 270 26.70 -6.48 -18.04
N GLY A 271 26.99 -7.78 -17.91
CA GLY A 271 28.28 -8.38 -18.23
C GLY A 271 29.39 -8.13 -17.19
N LEU A 272 29.03 -7.75 -15.96
CA LEU A 272 29.99 -7.39 -14.91
C LEU A 272 30.40 -8.61 -14.08
N ARG A 273 31.60 -8.54 -13.48
CA ARG A 273 32.02 -9.50 -12.46
C ARG A 273 31.29 -9.19 -11.15
N VAL A 274 30.58 -10.16 -10.60
CA VAL A 274 29.78 -9.97 -9.38
C VAL A 274 30.35 -10.83 -8.26
N ALA A 275 30.68 -10.19 -7.14
CA ALA A 275 30.88 -10.83 -5.86
C ALA A 275 29.62 -10.60 -5.00
N HIS A 276 29.17 -11.63 -4.29
CA HIS A 276 27.99 -11.58 -3.43
C HIS A 276 28.37 -12.05 -2.02
N LEU A 277 28.07 -11.22 -1.02
CA LEU A 277 28.32 -11.45 0.40
C LEU A 277 27.01 -11.41 1.20
#